data_AF-A0A7K9HJX2-F1
#
_entry.id   AF-A0A7K9HJX2-F1
#
_cell.length_a   1.000
_cell.length_b   1.000
_cell.length_c   1.000
_cell.angle_alpha   90.00
_cell.angle_beta   90.00
_cell.angle_gamma   90.00
#
_symmetry.space_group_name_H-M   'P 1'
#
loop_
_entity.id
_entity.type
_entity.pdbx_description
1 polymer ?
#
loop_
_entity_poly.entity_id
_entity_poly.type
_entity_poly.pdbx_seq_one_letter_code
_entity_poly.pdbx_strand_id
1 'polypeptide(L)'
;MASLFTGKVLMANREQDEVETERELGMALENKVLLLYFGSGQCPKCQSFSKLLKDFFLRLTDEFYVERASQLVLVYISQDETEEQQRSFLRSMPRKWLALPFGDDFKRELELRFSVAEVPVLVVLKPNGEVIVGNAVEEIQKLGPACFQNWQEAAELVDRNFLLAEEWDEQSRRSITDPIRRL
;
A
#
# COMPACT_ATOMS: atom_id res chain seq x y z
N MET A 1 5.95 11.81 -4.11
CA MET A 1 5.63 10.41 -3.75
C MET A 1 5.58 10.35 -2.24
N ALA A 2 4.59 9.67 -1.65
CA ALA A 2 4.53 9.48 -0.20
C ALA A 2 4.64 10.76 0.67
N SER A 3 4.24 11.93 0.15
CA SER A 3 4.29 13.20 0.91
C SER A 3 3.46 13.15 2.18
N LEU A 4 2.44 12.28 2.20
CA LEU A 4 1.60 12.04 3.36
C LEU A 4 2.39 11.51 4.55
N PHE A 5 3.39 10.66 4.33
CA PHE A 5 4.17 10.03 5.41
C PHE A 5 5.63 10.52 5.46
N THR A 6 5.95 11.64 4.82
CA THR A 6 7.28 12.25 4.92
C THR A 6 7.60 12.60 6.37
N GLY A 7 8.76 12.16 6.86
CA GLY A 7 9.13 12.28 8.28
C GLY A 7 8.25 11.50 9.26
N LYS A 8 7.44 10.55 8.79
CA LYS A 8 6.63 9.65 9.63
C LYS A 8 7.22 8.25 9.65
N VAL A 9 6.88 7.52 10.70
CA VAL A 9 7.27 6.13 10.92
C VAL A 9 6.04 5.25 10.72
N LEU A 10 6.18 4.20 9.92
CA LEU A 10 5.21 3.10 9.86
C LEU A 10 5.82 1.84 10.45
N MET A 11 4.97 1.01 11.05
CA MET A 11 5.33 -0.32 11.53
C MET A 11 4.92 -1.35 10.48
N ALA A 12 5.83 -2.25 10.13
CA ALA A 12 5.47 -3.42 9.35
C ALA A 12 4.79 -4.48 10.23
N ASN A 13 3.82 -5.21 9.69
CA ASN A 13 3.19 -6.34 10.38
C ASN A 13 4.10 -7.59 10.36
N ARG A 14 5.31 -7.47 10.92
CA ARG A 14 6.31 -8.54 11.07
C ARG A 14 6.49 -8.85 12.56
N GLU A 15 6.97 -10.05 12.88
CA GLU A 15 7.02 -10.56 14.27
C GLU A 15 8.04 -9.84 15.18
N GLN A 16 8.71 -8.80 14.69
CA GLN A 16 9.55 -7.88 15.47
C GLN A 16 9.25 -6.45 14.99
N ASP A 17 9.14 -5.51 15.93
CA ASP A 17 8.80 -4.10 15.75
C ASP A 17 9.88 -3.37 14.89
N GLU A 18 10.01 -3.74 13.62
CA GLU A 18 10.81 -3.03 12.62
C GLU A 18 10.01 -1.80 12.17
N VAL A 19 10.48 -0.65 12.64
CA VAL A 19 10.12 0.66 12.11
C VAL A 19 10.79 0.80 10.74
N GLU A 20 9.99 0.95 9.69
CA GLU A 20 10.51 1.25 8.35
C GLU A 20 11.16 2.63 8.40
N THR A 21 12.42 2.73 8.00
CA THR A 21 13.08 4.02 7.84
C THR A 21 12.41 4.83 6.74
N GLU A 22 12.52 6.16 6.75
CA GLU A 22 11.92 7.03 5.72
C GLU A 22 12.29 6.60 4.29
N ARG A 23 13.51 6.08 4.11
CA ARG A 23 13.99 5.58 2.82
C ARG A 23 13.27 4.29 2.39
N GLU A 24 13.12 3.33 3.30
CA GLU A 24 12.45 2.06 3.02
C GLU A 24 10.95 2.28 2.81
N LEU A 25 10.36 3.18 3.60
CA LEU A 25 8.99 3.64 3.42
C LEU A 25 8.77 4.30 2.05
N GLY A 26 9.70 5.16 1.63
CA GLY A 26 9.68 5.75 0.28
C GLY A 26 9.62 4.69 -0.80
N MET A 27 10.47 3.66 -0.73
CA MET A 27 10.47 2.54 -1.68
C MET A 27 9.21 1.68 -1.57
N ALA A 28 8.68 1.46 -0.37
CA ALA A 28 7.49 0.66 -0.13
C ALA A 28 6.22 1.31 -0.69
N LEU A 29 6.18 2.65 -0.76
CA LEU A 29 5.04 3.44 -1.23
C LEU A 29 5.18 3.93 -2.68
N GLU A 30 6.38 3.88 -3.27
CA GLU A 30 6.66 4.41 -4.61
C GLU A 30 5.92 3.65 -5.72
N ASN A 31 5.26 4.43 -6.59
CA ASN A 31 4.46 3.93 -7.72
C ASN A 31 3.44 2.85 -7.30
N LYS A 32 2.75 3.07 -6.16
CA LYS A 32 1.67 2.21 -5.68
C LYS A 32 0.44 3.01 -5.30
N VAL A 33 -0.73 2.42 -5.54
CA VAL A 33 -1.99 2.84 -4.92
C VAL A 33 -1.90 2.55 -3.43
N LEU A 34 -2.26 3.53 -2.62
CA LEU A 34 -2.21 3.44 -1.16
C LEU A 34 -3.63 3.33 -0.60
N LEU A 35 -3.85 2.30 0.22
CA LEU A 35 -5.10 2.10 0.96
C LEU A 35 -4.89 2.49 2.42
N LEU A 36 -5.62 3.52 2.87
CA LEU A 36 -5.68 3.87 4.29
C LEU A 36 -6.92 3.24 4.90
N TYR A 37 -6.71 2.22 5.72
CA TYR A 37 -7.79 1.51 6.39
C TYR A 37 -7.97 2.01 7.82
N PHE A 38 -9.05 2.73 8.07
CA PHE A 38 -9.46 3.15 9.41
C PHE A 38 -10.41 2.10 9.98
N GLY A 39 -10.00 1.45 11.07
CA GLY A 39 -10.77 0.37 11.66
C GLY A 39 -10.38 0.09 13.10
N SER A 40 -11.16 -0.77 13.75
CA SER A 40 -10.85 -1.30 15.08
C SER A 40 -11.16 -2.79 15.11
N GLY A 41 -10.33 -3.56 15.80
CA GLY A 41 -10.54 -4.97 16.09
C GLY A 41 -11.75 -5.25 16.98
N GLN A 42 -12.24 -4.27 17.75
CA GLN A 42 -13.43 -4.42 18.60
C GLN A 42 -14.75 -4.05 17.89
N CYS A 43 -14.69 -3.43 16.71
CA CYS A 43 -15.88 -3.04 15.96
C CYS A 43 -16.40 -4.20 15.08
N PRO A 44 -17.65 -4.68 15.25
CA PRO A 44 -18.19 -5.82 14.47
C PRO A 44 -18.23 -5.57 12.95
N LYS A 45 -18.56 -4.34 12.53
CA LYS A 45 -18.56 -3.95 11.12
C LYS A 45 -17.14 -4.00 10.55
N CYS A 46 -16.14 -3.52 11.29
CA CYS A 46 -14.72 -3.59 10.93
C CYS A 46 -14.20 -5.02 10.86
N GLN A 47 -14.59 -5.92 11.78
CA GLN A 47 -14.21 -7.33 11.74
C GLN A 47 -14.76 -8.05 10.50
N SER A 48 -15.97 -7.69 10.09
CA SER A 48 -16.61 -8.29 8.91
C SER A 48 -15.92 -7.79 7.64
N PHE A 49 -15.68 -6.49 7.56
CA PHE A 49 -14.98 -5.88 6.42
C PHE A 49 -13.51 -6.27 6.35
N SER A 50 -12.79 -6.41 7.47
CA SER A 50 -11.36 -6.75 7.47
C SER A 50 -11.09 -8.14 6.88
N LYS A 51 -11.99 -9.11 7.07
CA LYS A 51 -11.91 -10.43 6.43
C LYS A 51 -12.00 -10.32 4.90
N LEU A 52 -12.94 -9.51 4.42
CA LEU A 52 -13.13 -9.23 3.00
C LEU A 52 -11.94 -8.45 2.42
N LEU A 53 -11.44 -7.45 3.14
CA LEU A 53 -10.26 -6.66 2.76
C LEU A 53 -8.99 -7.52 2.73
N LYS A 54 -8.85 -8.47 3.66
CA LYS A 54 -7.77 -9.45 3.66
C LYS A 54 -7.79 -10.33 2.40
N ASP A 55 -8.95 -10.88 2.05
CA ASP A 55 -9.11 -11.69 0.82
C ASP A 55 -8.82 -10.84 -0.43
N PHE A 56 -9.39 -9.64 -0.50
CA PHE A 56 -9.13 -8.67 -1.56
C PHE A 56 -7.63 -8.39 -1.74
N PHE A 57 -6.92 -8.10 -0.64
CA PHE A 57 -5.50 -7.79 -0.69
C PHE A 57 -4.67 -8.99 -1.14
N LEU A 58 -4.96 -10.19 -0.64
CA LEU A 58 -4.24 -11.41 -1.02
C LEU A 58 -4.44 -11.74 -2.50
N ARG A 59 -5.68 -11.66 -3.02
CA ARG A 59 -5.95 -11.91 -4.44
C ARG A 59 -5.22 -10.96 -5.39
N LEU A 60 -4.84 -9.78 -4.92
CA LEU A 60 -4.12 -8.78 -5.72
C LEU A 60 -2.59 -8.86 -5.57
N THR A 61 -2.07 -9.50 -4.51
CA THR A 61 -0.65 -9.38 -4.13
C THR A 61 0.08 -10.69 -3.85
N ASP A 62 -0.65 -11.80 -3.79
CA ASP A 62 -0.10 -13.13 -3.54
C ASP A 62 0.13 -13.87 -4.86
N GLU A 63 1.32 -14.46 -4.99
CA GLU A 63 1.79 -15.14 -6.20
C GLU A 63 0.96 -16.38 -6.55
N PHE A 64 0.22 -16.91 -5.59
CA PHE A 64 -0.74 -17.98 -5.84
C PHE A 64 -1.91 -17.54 -6.74
N TYR A 65 -2.32 -16.26 -6.66
CA TYR A 65 -3.46 -15.73 -7.40
C TYR A 65 -3.08 -14.95 -8.65
N VAL A 66 -1.91 -14.31 -8.65
CA VAL A 66 -1.48 -13.40 -9.73
C VAL A 66 -0.03 -13.64 -10.12
N GLU A 67 0.27 -13.59 -11.41
CA GLU A 67 1.65 -13.68 -11.91
C GLU A 67 2.52 -12.49 -11.45
N ARG A 68 1.89 -11.32 -11.28
CA ARG A 68 2.55 -10.10 -10.79
C ARG A 68 1.72 -9.46 -9.70
N ALA A 69 2.36 -9.24 -8.55
CA ALA A 69 1.74 -8.52 -7.45
C ALA A 69 1.37 -7.11 -7.89
N SER A 70 0.12 -6.74 -7.62
CA SER A 70 -0.40 -5.41 -7.84
C SER A 70 0.43 -4.35 -7.14
N GLN A 71 0.55 -3.19 -7.77
CA GLN A 71 1.20 -2.00 -7.20
C GLN A 71 0.27 -1.36 -6.14
N LEU A 72 0.11 -2.07 -5.03
CA LEU A 72 -0.80 -1.74 -3.95
C LEU A 72 -0.09 -1.85 -2.60
N VAL A 73 -0.39 -0.93 -1.69
CA VAL A 73 0.08 -0.95 -0.30
C VAL A 73 -1.08 -0.56 0.62
N LEU A 74 -1.14 -1.18 1.80
CA LEU A 74 -2.18 -0.92 2.79
C LEU A 74 -1.56 -0.48 4.10
N VAL A 75 -2.05 0.64 4.63
CA VAL A 75 -1.68 1.19 5.94
C VAL A 75 -2.91 1.16 6.84
N TYR A 76 -2.81 0.42 7.96
CA TYR A 76 -3.82 0.35 8.99
C TYR A 76 -3.70 1.53 9.95
N ILE A 77 -4.81 2.26 10.13
CA ILE A 77 -4.96 3.36 11.06
C ILE A 77 -5.90 2.89 12.17
N SER A 78 -5.31 2.47 13.29
CA SER A 78 -6.06 1.85 14.39
C SER A 78 -6.95 2.85 15.11
N GLN A 79 -8.23 2.50 15.25
CA GLN A 79 -9.21 3.09 16.16
C GLN A 79 -9.36 2.29 17.46
N ASP A 80 -8.42 1.38 17.73
CA ASP A 80 -8.44 0.57 18.94
C ASP A 80 -8.11 1.43 20.16
N GLU A 81 -8.62 1.01 21.32
CA GLU A 81 -8.42 1.72 22.59
C GLU A 81 -7.07 1.39 23.23
N THR A 82 -6.48 0.24 22.88
CA THR A 82 -5.20 -0.21 23.43
C THR A 82 -4.26 -0.75 22.35
N GLU A 83 -2.97 -0.68 22.63
CA GLU A 83 -1.93 -1.21 21.74
C GLU A 83 -2.08 -2.73 21.53
N GLU A 84 -2.48 -3.48 22.56
CA GLU A 84 -2.69 -4.91 22.48
C GLU A 84 -3.82 -5.27 21.51
N GLN A 85 -4.88 -4.46 21.46
CA GLN A 85 -5.98 -4.64 20.51
C GLN A 85 -5.49 -4.42 19.07
N GLN A 86 -4.71 -3.36 18.83
CA GLN A 86 -4.08 -3.11 17.53
C GLN A 86 -3.15 -4.27 17.12
N ARG A 87 -2.25 -4.69 18.02
CA ARG A 87 -1.32 -5.80 17.78
C ARG A 87 -2.06 -7.10 17.51
N SER A 88 -3.11 -7.40 18.28
CA SER A 88 -3.94 -8.59 18.09
C SER A 88 -4.64 -8.59 16.73
N PHE A 89 -5.20 -7.45 16.32
CA PHE A 89 -5.81 -7.29 15.00
C PHE A 89 -4.78 -7.53 13.88
N LEU A 90 -3.63 -6.85 13.94
CA LEU A 90 -2.57 -6.95 12.93
C LEU A 90 -2.03 -8.37 12.79
N ARG A 91 -1.85 -9.12 13.89
CA ARG A 91 -1.42 -10.54 13.84
C ARG A 91 -2.31 -11.43 12.97
N SER A 92 -3.59 -11.08 12.81
CA SER A 92 -4.53 -11.83 11.97
C SER A 92 -4.53 -11.41 10.49
N MET A 93 -3.80 -10.33 10.15
CA MET A 93 -3.74 -9.71 8.82
C MET A 93 -2.46 -10.11 8.06
N PRO A 94 -2.40 -9.88 6.73
CA PRO A 94 -1.19 -10.17 5.94
C PRO A 94 0.05 -9.42 6.46
N ARG A 95 1.22 -10.08 6.40
CA ARG A 95 2.51 -9.50 6.85
C ARG A 95 2.98 -8.30 6.03
N LYS A 96 2.44 -8.13 4.81
CA LYS A 96 2.71 -6.99 3.92
C LYS A 96 1.94 -5.72 4.32
N TRP A 97 1.03 -5.79 5.28
CA TRP A 97 0.32 -4.61 5.78
C TRP A 97 1.26 -3.77 6.64
N LEU A 98 1.14 -2.45 6.49
CA LEU A 98 1.77 -1.46 7.34
C LEU A 98 0.74 -0.92 8.33
N ALA A 99 1.20 -0.28 9.40
CA ALA A 99 0.33 0.38 10.35
C ALA A 99 1.00 1.62 10.94
N LEU A 100 0.21 2.59 11.40
CA LEU A 100 0.75 3.63 12.28
C LEU A 100 1.08 3.06 13.67
N PRO A 101 2.16 3.52 14.32
CA PRO A 101 2.39 3.27 15.74
C PRO A 101 1.16 3.61 16.58
N PHE A 102 0.89 2.79 17.60
CA PHE A 102 -0.20 3.08 18.52
C PHE A 102 0.07 4.42 19.23
N GLY A 103 -0.95 5.28 19.29
CA GLY A 103 -0.83 6.61 19.90
C GLY A 103 -0.10 7.67 19.05
N ASP A 104 0.21 7.39 17.78
CA ASP A 104 0.78 8.40 16.88
C ASP A 104 -0.23 9.53 16.62
N ASP A 105 0.15 10.78 16.93
CA ASP A 105 -0.69 11.97 16.75
C ASP A 105 -1.14 12.18 15.29
N PHE A 106 -0.38 11.64 14.33
CA PHE A 106 -0.70 11.70 12.92
C PHE A 106 -2.02 11.01 12.57
N LYS A 107 -2.45 10.03 13.39
CA LYS A 107 -3.78 9.42 13.28
C LYS A 107 -4.89 10.47 13.20
N ARG A 108 -4.87 11.46 14.11
CA ARG A 108 -5.90 12.51 14.18
C ARG A 108 -5.86 13.44 12.98
N GLU A 109 -4.67 13.72 12.47
CA GLU A 109 -4.51 14.52 11.24
C GLU A 109 -5.14 13.81 10.04
N LEU A 110 -4.92 12.49 9.91
CA LEU A 110 -5.50 11.68 8.84
C LEU A 110 -7.02 11.60 8.94
N GLU A 111 -7.57 11.40 10.14
CA GLU A 111 -9.03 11.39 10.35
C GLU A 111 -9.69 12.69 9.89
N LEU A 112 -9.12 13.83 10.29
CA LEU A 112 -9.62 15.15 9.91
C LEU A 112 -9.48 15.38 8.41
N ARG A 113 -8.31 15.06 7.85
CA ARG A 113 -8.01 15.26 6.42
C ARG A 113 -8.94 14.48 5.51
N PHE A 114 -9.32 13.27 5.90
CA PHE A 114 -10.19 12.40 5.10
C PHE A 114 -11.63 12.34 5.62
N SER A 115 -12.00 13.23 6.55
CA SER A 115 -13.36 13.34 7.11
C SER A 115 -13.91 12.01 7.64
N VAL A 116 -13.06 11.26 8.36
CA VAL A 116 -13.41 9.96 8.94
C VAL A 116 -14.21 10.19 10.23
N ALA A 117 -15.54 10.05 10.15
CA ALA A 117 -16.43 10.18 11.29
C ALA A 117 -16.75 8.84 11.98
N GLU A 118 -16.87 7.76 11.19
CA GLU A 118 -17.22 6.42 11.67
C GLU A 118 -16.42 5.36 10.90
N VAL A 119 -16.17 4.22 11.53
CA VAL A 119 -15.43 3.08 10.92
C VAL A 119 -16.35 1.89 10.62
N PRO A 120 -16.06 1.07 9.59
CA PRO A 120 -14.86 1.08 8.74
C PRO A 120 -14.87 2.15 7.65
N VAL A 121 -13.70 2.72 7.37
CA VAL A 121 -13.45 3.57 6.18
C VAL A 121 -12.17 3.09 5.50
N LEU A 122 -12.20 3.01 4.17
CA LEU A 122 -11.03 2.71 3.36
C LEU A 122 -10.81 3.81 2.33
N VAL A 123 -9.83 4.68 2.55
CA VAL A 123 -9.48 5.74 1.59
C VAL A 123 -8.50 5.17 0.56
N VAL A 124 -8.74 5.43 -0.72
CA VAL A 124 -7.86 5.04 -1.82
C VAL A 124 -7.13 6.26 -2.33
N LEU A 125 -5.81 6.21 -2.31
CA LEU A 125 -4.92 7.31 -2.71
C LEU A 125 -4.03 6.92 -3.89
N LYS A 126 -3.77 7.90 -4.75
CA LYS A 126 -2.72 7.83 -5.77
C LYS A 126 -1.32 7.87 -5.11
N PRO A 127 -0.24 7.46 -5.82
CA PRO A 127 1.13 7.57 -5.31
C PRO A 127 1.56 9.00 -4.92
N ASN A 128 0.92 10.02 -5.50
CA ASN A 128 1.16 11.43 -5.19
C ASN A 128 0.41 11.92 -3.94
N GLY A 129 -0.48 11.11 -3.35
CA GLY A 129 -1.28 11.43 -2.17
C GLY A 129 -2.67 12.04 -2.47
N GLU A 130 -3.04 12.19 -3.74
CA GLU A 130 -4.40 12.60 -4.13
C GLU A 130 -5.41 11.48 -3.88
N VAL A 131 -6.64 11.86 -3.53
CA VAL A 131 -7.73 10.91 -3.28
C VAL A 131 -8.30 10.43 -4.61
N ILE A 132 -8.36 9.10 -4.78
CA ILE A 132 -9.13 8.44 -5.83
C ILE A 132 -10.55 8.19 -5.31
N VAL A 133 -10.66 7.58 -4.12
CA VAL A 133 -11.94 7.25 -3.49
C VAL A 133 -11.88 7.58 -1.99
N GLY A 134 -12.84 8.38 -1.51
CA GLY A 134 -12.90 8.78 -0.10
C GLY A 134 -13.33 7.66 0.85
N ASN A 135 -14.14 6.71 0.38
CA ASN A 135 -14.46 5.49 1.12
C ASN A 135 -14.83 4.33 0.17
N ALA A 136 -13.93 3.38 -0.01
CA ALA A 136 -14.07 2.25 -0.93
C ALA A 136 -14.71 1.00 -0.30
N VAL A 137 -15.22 1.07 0.94
CA VAL A 137 -15.82 -0.10 1.63
C VAL A 137 -16.94 -0.75 0.79
N GLU A 138 -17.89 0.05 0.30
CA GLU A 138 -18.98 -0.46 -0.53
C GLU A 138 -18.50 -0.97 -1.89
N GLU A 139 -17.51 -0.30 -2.48
CA GLU A 139 -16.97 -0.64 -3.79
C GLU A 139 -16.30 -2.01 -3.76
N ILE A 140 -15.47 -2.29 -2.75
CA ILE A 140 -14.86 -3.61 -2.55
C ILE A 140 -15.93 -4.66 -2.25
N GLN A 141 -16.95 -4.35 -1.44
CA GLN A 141 -18.02 -5.30 -1.15
C GLN A 141 -18.81 -5.71 -2.40
N LYS A 142 -19.03 -4.79 -3.34
CA LYS A 142 -19.80 -5.02 -4.55
C LYS A 142 -18.97 -5.64 -5.68
N LEU A 143 -17.75 -5.15 -5.89
CA LEU A 143 -16.92 -5.48 -7.06
C LEU A 143 -15.74 -6.41 -6.76
N GLY A 144 -15.36 -6.55 -5.48
CA GLY A 144 -14.18 -7.31 -5.09
C GLY A 144 -12.91 -6.81 -5.78
N PRO A 145 -11.96 -7.70 -6.13
CA PRO A 145 -10.70 -7.31 -6.78
C PRO A 145 -10.84 -6.53 -8.10
N ALA A 146 -11.99 -6.63 -8.78
CA ALA A 146 -12.19 -5.97 -10.07
C ALA A 146 -12.19 -4.43 -9.98
N CYS A 147 -12.53 -3.84 -8.83
CA CYS A 147 -12.47 -2.39 -8.67
C CYS A 147 -11.04 -1.84 -8.73
N PHE A 148 -10.04 -2.68 -8.46
CA PHE A 148 -8.64 -2.25 -8.44
C PHE A 148 -8.19 -1.74 -9.81
N GLN A 149 -8.70 -2.30 -10.92
CA GLN A 149 -8.37 -1.84 -12.26
C GLN A 149 -8.70 -0.35 -12.46
N ASN A 150 -9.87 0.09 -11.98
CA ASN A 150 -10.27 1.50 -12.05
C ASN A 150 -9.31 2.40 -11.24
N TRP A 151 -8.84 1.93 -10.09
CA TRP A 151 -7.92 2.68 -9.25
C TRP A 151 -6.52 2.74 -9.87
N GLN A 152 -6.07 1.68 -10.54
CA GLN A 152 -4.80 1.67 -11.27
C GLN A 152 -4.82 2.67 -12.42
N GLU A 153 -5.90 2.68 -13.21
CA GLU A 153 -6.09 3.63 -14.31
C GLU A 153 -6.13 5.07 -13.79
N ALA A 154 -6.91 5.34 -12.72
CA ALA A 154 -6.99 6.66 -12.12
C ALA A 154 -5.68 7.14 -11.47
N ALA A 155 -4.84 6.21 -11.02
CA ALA A 155 -3.52 6.50 -10.48
C ALA A 155 -2.43 6.69 -11.54
N GLU A 156 -2.76 6.50 -12.83
CA GLU A 156 -1.81 6.58 -13.95
C GLU A 156 -0.53 5.79 -13.67
N LEU A 157 -0.68 4.62 -13.03
CA LEU A 157 0.47 3.83 -12.61
C LEU A 157 1.32 3.45 -13.81
N VAL A 158 2.60 3.80 -13.76
CA VAL A 158 3.54 3.42 -14.81
C VAL A 158 3.75 1.91 -14.72
N ASP A 159 3.40 1.20 -15.78
CA ASP A 159 3.78 -0.20 -15.93
C ASP A 159 5.30 -0.25 -16.09
N ARG A 160 6.00 -0.86 -15.12
CA ARG A 160 7.48 -0.90 -15.07
C ARG A 160 8.09 -1.61 -16.29
N ASN A 161 7.27 -2.26 -17.13
CA ASN A 161 7.69 -2.77 -18.42
C ASN A 161 8.12 -1.69 -19.42
N PHE A 162 7.67 -0.44 -19.30
CA PHE A 162 8.03 0.62 -20.27
C PHE A 162 9.47 1.15 -20.11
N LEU A 163 10.08 1.00 -18.93
CA LEU A 163 11.43 1.50 -18.64
C LEU A 163 12.56 0.55 -19.09
N LEU A 164 12.27 -0.75 -19.31
CA LEU A 164 13.28 -1.71 -19.76
C LEU A 164 13.66 -1.54 -21.24
N ALA A 165 12.86 -0.82 -22.04
CA ALA A 165 13.14 -0.62 -23.45
C ALA A 165 14.20 0.47 -23.69
N GLU A 166 14.24 1.52 -22.87
CA GLU A 166 15.15 2.66 -23.10
C GLU A 166 16.56 2.41 -22.55
N GLU A 167 16.74 1.59 -21.51
CA GLU A 167 18.08 1.27 -20.97
C GLU A 167 18.85 0.24 -21.83
N TRP A 168 18.15 -0.59 -22.61
CA TRP A 168 18.81 -1.59 -23.47
C TRP A 168 19.51 -0.96 -24.68
N ASP A 169 18.99 0.14 -25.20
CA ASP A 169 19.56 0.84 -26.37
C ASP A 169 20.85 1.61 -26.02
N GLU A 170 21.01 2.05 -24.78
CA GLU A 170 22.21 2.79 -24.37
C GLU A 170 23.37 1.86 -24.01
N GLN A 171 23.07 0.67 -23.47
CA GLN A 171 24.08 -0.34 -23.12
C GLN A 171 24.55 -1.16 -24.33
N SER A 172 23.69 -1.37 -25.32
CA SER A 172 24.03 -2.04 -26.58
C SER A 172 24.85 -1.17 -27.54
N ARG A 173 24.82 0.16 -27.40
CA ARG A 173 25.70 1.09 -28.15
C ARG A 173 27.12 1.18 -27.61
N ARG A 174 27.39 0.69 -26.39
CA ARG A 174 28.72 0.75 -25.77
C ARG A 174 29.60 -0.48 -26.01
N SER A 175 29.14 -1.47 -26.79
CA SER A 175 29.85 -2.75 -26.89
C SER A 175 29.88 -3.36 -28.29
N ILE A 176 30.14 -2.58 -29.34
CA ILE A 176 30.59 -3.09 -30.65
C ILE A 176 31.64 -2.10 -31.17
N THR A 177 32.91 -2.32 -30.83
CA THR A 177 34.10 -2.18 -31.71
C THR A 177 35.35 -2.06 -30.82
N ASP A 178 36.01 -3.19 -30.57
CA ASP A 178 37.46 -3.16 -30.41
C ASP A 178 38.06 -4.19 -31.38
N PRO A 179 38.75 -3.74 -32.45
CA PRO A 179 39.26 -4.65 -33.47
C PRO A 179 40.51 -5.38 -32.98
N ILE A 180 40.50 -6.69 -33.16
CA ILE A 180 41.67 -7.58 -33.10
C ILE A 180 42.82 -6.98 -33.93
N ARG A 181 43.94 -6.61 -33.30
CA ARG A 181 45.23 -6.51 -33.99
C ARG A 181 46.33 -7.26 -33.25
N ARG A 182 46.93 -8.16 -34.02
CA ARG A 182 48.11 -8.98 -33.81
C ARG A 182 49.32 -8.19 -33.31
N LEU A 183 50.15 -8.83 -32.49
CA LEU A 183 51.58 -9.06 -32.72
C LEU A 183 52.00 -10.36 -32.04
#